data_AF-A0A2E2VUF1-F1
#
_entry.id   AF-A0A2E2VUF1-F1
#
_cell.length_a   1.000
_cell.length_b   1.000
_cell.length_c   1.000
_cell.angle_alpha   90.00
_cell.angle_beta   90.00
_cell.angle_gamma   90.00
#
_symmetry.space_group_name_H-M   'P 1'
#
loop_
_entity.id
_entity.type
_entity.pdbx_description
1 polymer ?
#
loop_
_entity_poly.entity_id
_entity_poly.type
_entity_poly.pdbx_seq_one_letter_code
_entity_poly.pdbx_strand_id
1 'polypeptide(L)'
;MDEKDKEILANIPMATLDALVSTYPPLAIAWGLSKALFGAGLRLREDRAREWVEMVRDNPDAFTEQLLQTESFQDAFVTSLEKYIKERNVQKRVIIRKVFLGFAISQDHNEFELERYLETISDISLGSVEYLRFLDNEIIPIMFEDQEDPISTDECTVTDFQKEHQPLSKFLNKWIHDRFDPNSHSVKEKYNYVKESDSYDIPLEDVFALEEIELNKMRESLAEMVGLGIFRVTVEGGGGFGSGGGHVEHALTDFGWSFMKYLKGSTLTE
;
A
#
# COMPACT_ATOMS: atom_id res chain seq x y z
N MET A 1 31.27 -9.67 -5.87
CA MET A 1 31.32 -8.35 -5.21
C MET A 1 31.59 -8.66 -3.76
N ASP A 2 32.78 -8.30 -3.26
CA ASP A 2 33.21 -8.70 -1.91
C ASP A 2 32.61 -7.76 -0.84
N GLU A 3 32.77 -8.11 0.44
CA GLU A 3 32.28 -7.30 1.58
C GLU A 3 32.97 -5.93 1.71
N LYS A 4 34.24 -5.82 1.29
CA LYS A 4 34.97 -4.55 1.22
C LYS A 4 34.48 -3.64 0.10
N ASP A 5 34.08 -4.20 -1.04
CA ASP A 5 33.46 -3.43 -2.12
C ASP A 5 32.16 -2.79 -1.64
N LYS A 6 31.39 -3.49 -0.78
CA LYS A 6 30.17 -2.95 -0.15
C LYS A 6 30.49 -1.87 0.91
N GLU A 7 31.53 -2.02 1.72
CA GLU A 7 31.95 -1.01 2.71
C GLU A 7 32.56 0.27 2.09
N ILE A 8 33.26 0.13 0.96
CA ILE A 8 33.82 1.27 0.21
C ILE A 8 32.70 2.05 -0.50
N LEU A 9 31.67 1.36 -1.00
CA LEU A 9 30.46 1.99 -1.54
C LEU A 9 29.57 2.64 -0.46
N ALA A 10 29.61 2.16 0.79
CA ALA A 10 28.85 2.73 1.91
C ALA A 10 29.37 4.12 2.34
N ASN A 11 30.64 4.44 2.09
CA ASN A 11 31.30 5.69 2.52
C ASN A 11 31.53 6.68 1.38
N ILE A 12 30.58 6.79 0.44
CA ILE A 12 30.63 7.79 -0.64
C ILE A 12 30.19 9.15 -0.07
N PRO A 13 31.08 10.16 0.05
CA PRO A 13 30.75 11.46 0.62
C PRO A 13 29.73 12.22 -0.24
N MET A 14 29.02 13.17 0.34
CA MET A 14 28.04 14.05 -0.33
C MET A 14 28.64 14.76 -1.56
N ALA A 15 29.96 14.98 -1.56
CA ALA A 15 30.70 15.52 -2.70
C ALA A 15 30.61 14.64 -3.96
N THR A 16 30.47 13.32 -3.80
CA THR A 16 30.32 12.37 -4.90
C THR A 16 28.89 12.33 -5.43
N LEU A 17 27.89 12.59 -4.58
CA LEU A 17 26.52 12.84 -5.05
C LEU A 17 26.45 14.12 -5.86
N ASP A 18 27.16 15.17 -5.43
CA ASP A 18 27.28 16.41 -6.20
C ASP A 18 27.93 16.17 -7.56
N ALA A 19 28.99 15.36 -7.63
CA ALA A 19 29.61 14.98 -8.90
C ALA A 19 28.66 14.16 -9.79
N LEU A 20 27.92 13.21 -9.21
CA LEU A 20 26.95 12.36 -9.92
C LEU A 20 25.80 13.19 -10.50
N VAL A 21 25.25 14.10 -9.70
CA VAL A 21 24.15 14.94 -10.14
C VAL A 21 24.62 15.98 -11.17
N SER A 22 25.88 16.42 -11.10
CA SER A 22 26.44 17.38 -12.06
C SER A 22 26.53 16.83 -13.50
N THR A 23 26.47 15.51 -13.70
CA THR A 23 26.37 14.93 -15.05
C THR A 23 24.96 15.00 -15.63
N TYR A 24 23.97 15.41 -14.83
CA TYR A 24 22.56 15.56 -15.22
C TYR A 24 22.06 16.97 -14.81
N PRO A 25 22.34 18.02 -15.60
CA PRO A 25 22.10 19.41 -15.20
C PRO A 25 20.67 19.72 -14.70
N PRO A 26 19.60 19.17 -15.28
CA PRO A 26 18.24 19.37 -14.75
C PRO A 26 18.04 18.79 -13.34
N LEU A 27 18.60 17.61 -13.05
CA LEU A 27 18.60 17.02 -11.71
C LEU A 27 19.43 17.85 -10.71
N ALA A 28 20.48 18.53 -11.21
CA ALA A 28 21.31 19.42 -10.39
C ALA A 28 20.55 20.60 -9.81
N ILE A 29 19.52 21.08 -10.50
CA ILE A 29 18.65 22.14 -9.98
C ILE A 29 17.84 21.62 -8.80
N ALA A 30 17.08 20.54 -8.97
CA ALA A 30 16.25 19.95 -7.92
C ALA A 30 17.07 19.51 -6.70
N TRP A 31 18.26 18.95 -6.94
CA TRP A 31 19.21 18.61 -5.89
C TRP A 31 19.79 19.84 -5.18
N GLY A 32 20.13 20.88 -5.92
CA GLY A 32 20.60 22.15 -5.37
C GLY A 32 19.56 22.78 -4.43
N LEU A 33 18.30 22.81 -4.86
CA LEU A 33 17.16 23.28 -4.06
C LEU A 33 17.00 22.43 -2.78
N SER A 34 17.05 21.11 -2.92
CA SER A 34 16.97 20.18 -1.79
C SER A 34 18.09 20.40 -0.77
N LYS A 35 19.33 20.65 -1.23
CA LYS A 35 20.45 20.98 -0.34
C LYS A 35 20.28 22.32 0.35
N ALA A 36 19.73 23.32 -0.35
CA ALA A 36 19.46 24.62 0.26
C ALA A 36 18.40 24.53 1.36
N LEU A 37 17.35 23.72 1.16
CA LEU A 37 16.26 23.56 2.13
C LEU A 37 16.61 22.62 3.28
N PHE A 38 17.25 21.49 2.99
CA PHE A 38 17.44 20.41 3.97
C PHE A 38 18.86 20.27 4.49
N GLY A 39 19.86 20.89 3.84
CA GLY A 39 21.24 21.06 4.30
C GLY A 39 21.78 19.98 5.24
N ALA A 40 21.84 20.30 6.54
CA ALA A 40 22.34 19.39 7.58
C ALA A 40 21.55 18.08 7.70
N GLY A 41 20.23 18.09 7.44
CA GLY A 41 19.38 16.91 7.44
C GLY A 41 19.77 15.88 6.38
N LEU A 42 20.21 16.32 5.19
CA LEU A 42 20.76 15.42 4.17
C LEU A 42 22.10 14.83 4.60
N ARG A 43 22.97 15.63 5.23
CA ARG A 43 24.26 15.14 5.75
C ARG A 43 24.10 14.10 6.86
N LEU A 44 23.11 14.28 7.74
CA LEU A 44 22.80 13.31 8.79
C LEU A 44 22.18 12.02 8.25
N ARG A 45 21.67 12.03 7.02
CA ARG A 45 20.95 10.91 6.40
C ARG A 45 21.49 10.64 4.99
N GLU A 46 22.81 10.63 4.89
CA GLU A 46 23.53 10.61 3.62
C GLU A 46 23.22 9.37 2.78
N ASP A 47 23.12 8.19 3.40
CA ASP A 47 22.74 6.96 2.69
C ASP A 47 21.34 7.06 2.06
N ARG A 48 20.39 7.70 2.74
CA ARG A 48 19.04 7.90 2.19
C ARG A 48 19.05 8.91 1.03
N ALA A 49 19.85 9.95 1.17
CA ALA A 49 20.03 10.95 0.12
C ALA A 49 20.68 10.30 -1.12
N ARG A 50 21.64 9.39 -0.92
CA ARG A 50 22.24 8.57 -1.97
C ARG A 50 21.22 7.67 -2.64
N GLU A 51 20.52 6.83 -1.87
CA GLU A 51 19.46 5.93 -2.38
C GLU A 51 18.44 6.67 -3.25
N TRP A 52 18.10 7.91 -2.87
CA TRP A 52 17.16 8.74 -3.61
C TRP A 52 17.70 9.18 -4.97
N VAL A 53 18.94 9.71 -5.00
CA VAL A 53 19.59 10.12 -6.25
C VAL A 53 19.86 8.92 -7.16
N GLU A 54 20.28 7.79 -6.58
CA GLU A 54 20.49 6.54 -7.32
C GLU A 54 19.19 6.03 -7.94
N MET A 55 18.07 6.08 -7.22
CA MET A 55 16.77 5.72 -7.78
C MET A 55 16.41 6.54 -9.03
N VAL A 56 16.71 7.85 -9.06
CA VAL A 56 16.50 8.66 -10.26
C VAL A 56 17.44 8.26 -11.40
N ARG A 57 18.73 8.09 -11.09
CA ARG A 57 19.75 7.68 -12.08
C ARG A 57 19.44 6.32 -12.70
N ASP A 58 19.01 5.36 -11.89
CA ASP A 58 18.84 3.96 -12.29
C ASP A 58 17.52 3.72 -13.05
N ASN A 59 16.67 4.75 -13.20
CA ASN A 59 15.40 4.68 -13.93
C ASN A 59 15.32 5.75 -15.04
N PRO A 60 16.24 5.77 -16.02
CA PRO A 60 16.31 6.83 -17.03
C PRO A 60 15.06 6.89 -17.93
N ASP A 61 14.36 5.78 -18.11
CA ASP A 61 13.12 5.72 -18.90
C ASP A 61 11.95 6.45 -18.22
N ALA A 62 11.93 6.48 -16.88
CA ALA A 62 10.95 7.25 -16.11
C ALA A 62 11.35 8.73 -16.01
N PHE A 63 12.65 9.00 -15.85
CA PHE A 63 13.17 10.35 -15.64
C PHE A 63 13.77 10.96 -16.90
N THR A 64 12.90 11.18 -17.90
CA THR A 64 13.31 11.76 -19.18
C THR A 64 13.86 13.18 -19.02
N GLU A 65 14.75 13.60 -19.91
CA GLU A 65 15.33 14.96 -19.88
C GLU A 65 14.25 16.06 -19.90
N GLN A 66 13.16 15.82 -20.63
CA GLN A 66 12.01 16.74 -20.72
C GLN A 66 11.32 16.90 -19.36
N LEU A 67 11.06 15.79 -18.67
CA LEU A 67 10.47 15.81 -17.32
C LEU A 67 11.36 16.56 -16.34
N LEU A 68 12.65 16.24 -16.32
CA LEU A 68 13.60 16.79 -15.34
C LEU A 68 13.74 18.32 -15.45
N GLN A 69 13.42 18.91 -16.60
CA GLN A 69 13.47 20.36 -16.82
C GLN A 69 12.20 21.09 -16.34
N THR A 70 11.13 20.38 -15.98
CA THR A 70 9.88 20.99 -15.53
C THR A 70 9.96 21.47 -14.08
N GLU A 71 9.21 22.53 -13.77
CA GLU A 71 9.05 23.02 -12.40
C GLU A 71 8.32 21.99 -11.53
N SER A 72 7.28 21.35 -12.08
CA SER A 72 6.53 20.27 -11.42
C SER A 72 7.45 19.13 -10.96
N PHE A 73 8.42 18.71 -11.78
CA PHE A 73 9.40 17.72 -11.35
C PHE A 73 10.28 18.22 -10.20
N GLN A 74 10.75 19.46 -10.24
CA GLN A 74 11.61 20.03 -9.19
C GLN A 74 10.87 20.06 -7.85
N ASP A 75 9.61 20.51 -7.85
CA ASP A 75 8.76 20.55 -6.65
C ASP A 75 8.46 19.15 -6.12
N ALA A 76 8.07 18.23 -7.02
CA ALA A 76 7.81 16.83 -6.68
C ALA A 76 9.05 16.15 -6.10
N PHE A 77 10.23 16.39 -6.68
CA PHE A 77 11.50 15.84 -6.22
C PHE A 77 11.84 16.34 -4.82
N VAL A 78 11.77 17.66 -4.59
CA VAL A 78 12.11 18.28 -3.30
C VAL A 78 11.16 17.77 -2.20
N THR A 79 9.86 17.79 -2.48
CA THR A 79 8.81 17.37 -1.53
C THR A 79 8.91 15.88 -1.20
N SER A 80 9.08 15.04 -2.23
CA SER A 80 9.20 13.59 -2.03
C SER A 80 10.49 13.21 -1.33
N LEU A 81 11.61 13.87 -1.65
CA LEU A 81 12.89 13.68 -0.95
C LEU A 81 12.75 14.05 0.53
N GLU A 82 12.09 15.16 0.85
CA GLU A 82 11.85 15.57 2.25
C GLU A 82 11.13 14.47 3.04
N LYS A 83 10.03 13.96 2.48
CA LYS A 83 9.24 12.89 3.08
C LYS A 83 10.08 11.61 3.20
N TYR A 84 10.81 11.24 2.16
CA TYR A 84 11.69 10.07 2.13
C TYR A 84 12.77 10.13 3.21
N ILE A 85 13.49 11.26 3.30
CA ILE A 85 14.57 11.38 4.27
C ILE A 85 14.01 11.36 5.68
N LYS A 86 12.87 12.01 5.95
CA LYS A 86 12.23 12.08 7.28
C LYS A 86 11.70 10.73 7.75
N GLU A 87 11.21 9.90 6.84
CA GLU A 87 10.59 8.61 7.13
C GLU A 87 11.58 7.61 7.77
N ARG A 88 11.22 7.13 8.96
CA ARG A 88 12.05 6.20 9.74
C ARG A 88 11.88 4.77 9.26
N ASN A 89 10.67 4.40 8.86
CA ASN A 89 10.33 3.05 8.46
C ASN A 89 10.82 2.73 7.03
N VAL A 90 11.53 1.61 6.89
CA VAL A 90 12.10 1.17 5.60
C VAL A 90 11.01 0.81 4.59
N GLN A 91 9.96 0.10 5.02
CA GLN A 91 8.87 -0.31 4.11
C GLN A 91 8.14 0.91 3.56
N LYS A 92 7.83 1.91 4.40
CA LYS A 92 7.25 3.18 3.95
C LYS A 92 8.14 3.93 2.96
N ARG A 93 9.47 3.96 3.20
CA ARG A 93 10.43 4.54 2.23
C ARG A 93 10.40 3.84 0.87
N VAL A 94 10.25 2.52 0.84
CA VAL A 94 10.08 1.79 -0.43
C VAL A 94 8.82 2.25 -1.16
N ILE A 95 7.70 2.42 -0.45
CA ILE A 95 6.43 2.89 -1.02
C ILE A 95 6.59 4.33 -1.55
N ILE A 96 7.25 5.23 -0.81
CA ILE A 96 7.52 6.61 -1.26
C ILE A 96 8.28 6.62 -2.60
N ARG A 97 9.33 5.80 -2.75
CA ARG A 97 10.06 5.71 -4.01
C ARG A 97 9.18 5.22 -5.16
N LYS A 98 8.32 4.23 -4.91
CA LYS A 98 7.38 3.71 -5.91
C LYS A 98 6.36 4.75 -6.34
N VAL A 99 5.80 5.52 -5.40
CA VAL A 99 4.89 6.61 -5.70
C VAL A 99 5.58 7.68 -6.54
N PHE A 100 6.81 8.06 -6.18
CA PHE A 100 7.55 9.06 -6.94
C PHE A 100 7.94 8.57 -8.35
N LEU A 101 8.28 7.29 -8.51
CA LEU A 101 8.42 6.67 -9.83
C LEU A 101 7.10 6.67 -10.62
N GLY A 102 5.98 6.40 -9.95
CA GLY A 102 4.64 6.49 -10.54
C GLY A 102 4.32 7.89 -11.04
N PHE A 103 4.68 8.92 -10.27
CA PHE A 103 4.59 10.32 -10.69
C PHE A 103 5.41 10.55 -11.97
N ALA A 104 6.67 10.12 -12.01
CA ALA A 104 7.55 10.35 -13.14
C ALA A 104 7.09 9.67 -14.46
N ILE A 105 6.35 8.56 -14.35
CA ILE A 105 5.81 7.82 -15.50
C ILE A 105 4.40 8.30 -15.87
N SER A 106 3.76 9.12 -15.03
CA SER A 106 2.43 9.64 -15.29
C SER A 106 2.40 10.50 -16.55
N GLN A 107 1.32 10.40 -17.32
CA GLN A 107 1.12 11.28 -18.48
C GLN A 107 0.68 12.68 -18.04
N ASP A 108 -0.03 12.77 -16.92
CA ASP A 108 -0.47 14.03 -16.33
C ASP A 108 0.08 14.17 -14.91
N HIS A 109 1.01 15.11 -14.74
CA HIS A 109 1.63 15.41 -13.45
C HIS A 109 0.77 16.33 -12.58
N ASN A 110 -0.21 17.04 -13.15
CA ASN A 110 -1.10 17.92 -12.40
C ASN A 110 -2.25 17.14 -11.76
N GLU A 111 -2.70 16.06 -12.41
CA GLU A 111 -3.72 15.17 -11.86
C GLU A 111 -3.14 14.10 -10.92
N PHE A 112 -1.82 13.89 -10.95
CA PHE A 112 -1.18 12.94 -10.05
C PHE A 112 -1.17 13.48 -8.61
N GLU A 113 -1.97 12.89 -7.72
CA GLU A 113 -2.11 13.30 -6.32
C GLU A 113 -0.88 12.95 -5.44
N LEU A 114 0.32 13.40 -5.83
CA LEU A 114 1.61 13.04 -5.19
C LEU A 114 1.60 13.35 -3.70
N GLU A 115 1.20 14.56 -3.32
CA GLU A 115 1.16 15.03 -1.94
C GLU A 115 0.21 14.16 -1.10
N ARG A 116 -0.96 13.81 -1.65
CA ARG A 116 -1.94 12.95 -0.99
C ARG A 116 -1.37 11.57 -0.73
N TYR A 117 -0.66 10.98 -1.70
CA TYR A 117 0.03 9.71 -1.48
C TYR A 117 1.10 9.83 -0.39
N LEU A 118 1.95 10.87 -0.43
CA LEU A 118 3.02 11.06 0.54
C LEU A 118 2.50 11.31 1.96
N GLU A 119 1.40 12.04 2.10
CA GLU A 119 0.69 12.25 3.37
C GLU A 119 0.11 10.94 3.88
N THR A 120 -0.64 10.22 3.04
CA THR A 120 -1.20 8.91 3.37
C THR A 120 -0.12 7.93 3.83
N ILE A 121 1.03 7.87 3.15
CA ILE A 121 2.15 7.00 3.56
C ILE A 121 2.73 7.43 4.90
N SER A 122 2.83 8.74 5.16
CA SER A 122 3.36 9.26 6.42
C SER A 122 2.47 8.82 7.59
N ASP A 123 1.15 8.85 7.39
CA ASP A 123 0.17 8.69 8.45
C ASP A 123 -0.25 7.23 8.68
N ILE A 124 -0.35 6.42 7.62
CA ILE A 124 -0.84 5.03 7.71
C ILE A 124 0.05 4.15 8.59
N SER A 125 -0.53 3.39 9.51
CA SER A 125 0.21 2.42 10.31
C SER A 125 0.74 1.26 9.47
N LEU A 126 1.79 0.58 9.94
CA LEU A 126 2.30 -0.62 9.27
C LEU A 126 1.28 -1.75 9.29
N GLY A 127 0.52 -1.89 10.37
CA GLY A 127 -0.55 -2.88 10.46
C GLY A 127 -1.60 -2.69 9.36
N SER A 128 -1.97 -1.44 9.07
CA SER A 128 -2.89 -1.13 7.97
C SER A 128 -2.26 -1.32 6.59
N VAL A 129 -0.95 -1.08 6.43
CA VAL A 129 -0.24 -1.46 5.19
C VAL A 129 -0.26 -2.97 4.97
N GLU A 130 -0.01 -3.75 6.03
CA GLU A 130 -0.09 -5.22 6.00
C GLU A 130 -1.52 -5.69 5.71
N TYR A 131 -2.52 -5.04 6.29
CA TYR A 131 -3.92 -5.32 6.02
C TYR A 131 -4.29 -5.04 4.55
N LEU A 132 -3.83 -3.93 3.95
CA LEU A 132 -4.03 -3.67 2.52
C LEU A 132 -3.38 -4.74 1.64
N ARG A 133 -2.19 -5.22 2.00
CA ARG A 133 -1.54 -6.34 1.30
C ARG A 133 -2.33 -7.63 1.46
N PHE A 134 -2.87 -7.90 2.65
CA PHE A 134 -3.76 -9.02 2.90
C PHE A 134 -4.99 -8.94 1.98
N LEU A 135 -5.63 -7.78 1.88
CA LEU A 135 -6.76 -7.59 0.97
C LEU A 135 -6.38 -7.88 -0.49
N ASP A 136 -5.24 -7.36 -0.97
CA ASP A 136 -4.76 -7.61 -2.34
C ASP A 136 -4.50 -9.10 -2.65
N ASN A 137 -3.99 -9.84 -1.67
CA ASN A 137 -3.54 -11.22 -1.87
C ASN A 137 -4.63 -12.27 -1.57
N GLU A 138 -5.55 -12.00 -0.64
CA GLU A 138 -6.50 -12.99 -0.14
C GLU A 138 -7.95 -12.64 -0.45
N ILE A 139 -8.35 -11.36 -0.35
CA ILE A 139 -9.76 -10.98 -0.44
C ILE A 139 -10.16 -10.55 -1.85
N ILE A 140 -9.34 -9.71 -2.50
CA ILE A 140 -9.58 -9.24 -3.86
C ILE A 140 -9.63 -10.40 -4.87
N PRO A 141 -8.77 -11.43 -4.80
CA PRO A 141 -8.90 -12.59 -5.68
C PRO A 141 -10.24 -13.32 -5.51
N ILE A 142 -10.70 -13.55 -4.28
CA ILE A 142 -12.02 -14.17 -4.00
C ILE A 142 -13.15 -13.32 -4.61
N MET A 143 -13.06 -11.99 -4.48
CA MET A 143 -14.03 -11.07 -5.07
C MET A 143 -14.13 -11.20 -6.58
N PHE A 144 -13.00 -11.39 -7.27
CA PHE A 144 -12.98 -11.55 -8.72
C PHE A 144 -13.35 -12.96 -9.18
N GLU A 145 -12.96 -14.01 -8.43
CA GLU A 145 -13.30 -15.41 -8.72
C GLU A 145 -14.80 -15.71 -8.56
N ASP A 146 -15.44 -15.20 -7.51
CA ASP A 146 -16.88 -15.36 -7.26
C ASP A 146 -17.76 -14.74 -8.38
N GLN A 147 -17.16 -14.03 -9.33
CA GLN A 147 -17.83 -13.41 -10.48
C GLN A 147 -17.59 -14.13 -11.81
N GLU A 148 -16.74 -15.16 -11.86
CA GLU A 148 -16.56 -16.01 -13.05
C GLU A 148 -17.60 -17.12 -13.17
N ASP A 149 -18.46 -17.31 -12.16
CA ASP A 149 -19.56 -18.28 -12.21
C ASP A 149 -20.60 -17.87 -13.28
N PRO A 150 -20.95 -18.76 -14.23
CA PRO A 150 -21.82 -18.43 -15.35
C PRO A 150 -23.28 -18.40 -14.91
N ILE A 151 -23.75 -17.25 -14.43
CA ILE A 151 -25.20 -17.04 -14.28
C ILE A 151 -25.79 -16.71 -15.65
N SER A 152 -26.62 -17.66 -16.07
CA SER A 152 -27.56 -17.68 -17.18
C SER A 152 -28.26 -16.35 -17.49
N THR A 153 -28.34 -16.03 -18.79
CA THR A 153 -29.47 -15.38 -19.47
C THR A 153 -30.12 -14.20 -18.74
N ASP A 154 -29.44 -13.07 -18.69
CA ASP A 154 -29.99 -11.76 -19.09
C ASP A 154 -28.86 -10.74 -19.11
N GLU A 155 -28.84 -9.91 -20.16
CA GLU A 155 -27.74 -9.03 -20.55
C GLU A 155 -27.44 -7.95 -19.49
N CYS A 156 -26.51 -8.22 -18.58
CA CYS A 156 -25.80 -7.16 -17.86
C CYS A 156 -24.41 -7.67 -17.44
N THR A 157 -23.43 -7.56 -18.35
CA THR A 157 -22.03 -7.80 -18.00
C THR A 157 -21.61 -6.74 -16.98
N VAL A 158 -21.36 -7.15 -15.74
CA VAL A 158 -20.80 -6.28 -14.69
C VAL A 158 -19.50 -5.69 -15.22
N THR A 159 -19.40 -4.37 -15.33
CA THR A 159 -18.19 -3.71 -15.82
C THR A 159 -17.09 -3.81 -14.76
N ASP A 160 -15.82 -3.82 -15.16
CA ASP A 160 -14.68 -3.85 -14.22
C ASP A 160 -14.78 -2.74 -13.17
N PHE A 161 -15.29 -1.57 -13.56
CA PHE A 161 -15.62 -0.47 -12.67
C PHE A 161 -16.62 -0.86 -11.57
N GLN A 162 -17.70 -1.58 -11.90
CA GLN A 162 -18.67 -2.05 -10.92
C GLN A 162 -18.09 -3.12 -10.00
N LYS A 163 -17.11 -3.90 -10.46
CA LYS A 163 -16.41 -4.91 -9.65
C LYS A 163 -15.51 -4.25 -8.61
N GLU A 164 -14.74 -3.24 -9.02
CA GLU A 164 -13.83 -2.49 -8.14
C GLU A 164 -14.58 -1.75 -7.02
N HIS A 165 -15.83 -1.38 -7.23
CA HIS A 165 -16.60 -0.57 -6.29
C HIS A 165 -17.48 -1.37 -5.32
N GLN A 166 -17.35 -2.70 -5.30
CA GLN A 166 -18.15 -3.55 -4.41
C GLN A 166 -17.69 -3.49 -2.95
N PRO A 167 -18.63 -3.62 -2.00
CA PRO A 167 -18.31 -3.85 -0.60
C PRO A 167 -17.43 -5.09 -0.40
N LEU A 168 -16.35 -4.93 0.37
CA LEU A 168 -15.48 -6.06 0.74
C LEU A 168 -16.03 -6.89 1.90
N SER A 169 -17.05 -6.39 2.61
CA SER A 169 -17.64 -7.01 3.81
C SER A 169 -18.08 -8.46 3.58
N LYS A 170 -18.75 -8.74 2.46
CA LYS A 170 -19.20 -10.09 2.10
C LYS A 170 -18.02 -11.06 1.95
N PHE A 171 -16.98 -10.64 1.24
CA PHE A 171 -15.81 -11.47 0.95
C PHE A 171 -14.94 -11.67 2.19
N LEU A 172 -14.80 -10.65 3.03
CA LEU A 172 -14.17 -10.74 4.33
C LEU A 172 -14.89 -11.74 5.24
N ASN A 173 -16.22 -11.66 5.33
CA ASN A 173 -17.01 -12.59 6.15
C ASN A 173 -16.88 -14.03 5.64
N LYS A 174 -16.88 -14.24 4.32
CA LYS A 174 -16.63 -15.55 3.70
C LYS A 174 -15.24 -16.08 4.09
N TRP A 175 -14.20 -15.26 3.96
CA TRP A 175 -12.84 -15.64 4.34
C TRP A 175 -12.71 -15.97 5.83
N ILE A 176 -13.34 -15.17 6.72
CA ILE A 176 -13.35 -15.43 8.16
C ILE A 176 -14.04 -16.76 8.46
N HIS A 177 -15.23 -16.98 7.90
CA HIS A 177 -15.95 -18.24 8.07
C HIS A 177 -15.09 -19.43 7.63
N ASP A 178 -14.44 -19.33 6.48
CA ASP A 178 -13.64 -20.44 5.94
C ASP A 178 -12.35 -20.72 6.73
N ARG A 179 -11.84 -19.75 7.49
CA ARG A 179 -10.57 -19.87 8.23
C ARG A 179 -10.74 -20.08 9.73
N PHE A 180 -11.85 -19.63 10.30
CA PHE A 180 -12.06 -19.61 11.76
C PHE A 180 -13.37 -20.24 12.22
N ASP A 181 -14.43 -20.32 11.39
CA ASP A 181 -15.69 -20.93 11.85
C ASP A 181 -15.51 -22.44 12.07
N PRO A 182 -15.70 -22.95 13.30
CA PRO A 182 -15.59 -24.39 13.58
C PRO A 182 -16.58 -25.25 12.80
N ASN A 183 -17.63 -24.66 12.21
CA ASN A 183 -18.56 -25.33 11.33
C ASN A 183 -18.08 -25.42 9.88
N SER A 184 -17.10 -24.61 9.47
CA SER A 184 -16.50 -24.67 8.14
C SER A 184 -15.76 -25.98 7.93
N HIS A 185 -15.82 -26.49 6.70
CA HIS A 185 -15.15 -27.73 6.33
C HIS A 185 -13.63 -27.63 6.52
N SER A 186 -13.04 -26.50 6.10
CA SER A 186 -11.60 -26.25 6.17
C SER A 186 -11.07 -26.22 7.60
N VAL A 187 -11.82 -25.62 8.53
CA VAL A 187 -11.44 -25.54 9.96
C VAL A 187 -11.57 -26.89 10.63
N LYS A 188 -12.63 -27.65 10.29
CA LYS A 188 -12.82 -29.01 10.78
C LYS A 188 -11.68 -29.93 10.37
N GLU A 189 -11.24 -29.83 9.12
CA GLU A 189 -10.10 -30.59 8.62
C GLU A 189 -8.79 -30.15 9.29
N LYS A 190 -8.55 -28.83 9.41
CA LYS A 190 -7.30 -28.28 9.96
C LYS A 190 -7.05 -28.66 11.42
N TYR A 191 -8.09 -28.72 12.25
CA TYR A 191 -7.97 -28.97 13.69
C TYR A 191 -8.62 -30.29 14.14
N ASN A 192 -8.92 -31.16 13.17
CA ASN A 192 -9.51 -32.47 13.38
C ASN A 192 -10.81 -32.45 14.21
N TYR A 193 -11.69 -31.47 13.96
CA TYR A 193 -13.05 -31.45 14.52
C TYR A 193 -13.95 -32.47 13.79
N VAL A 194 -13.61 -33.75 13.89
CA VAL A 194 -14.46 -34.85 13.43
C VAL A 194 -15.39 -35.24 14.58
N LYS A 195 -16.68 -35.41 14.28
CA LYS A 195 -17.78 -35.66 15.24
C LYS A 195 -17.61 -36.87 16.18
N GLU A 196 -16.51 -37.63 16.10
CA GLU A 196 -16.36 -38.94 16.74
C GLU A 196 -15.13 -39.09 17.65
N SER A 197 -14.31 -38.05 17.86
CA SER A 197 -13.21 -38.10 18.84
C SER A 197 -13.15 -36.87 19.73
N ASP A 198 -13.11 -37.09 21.05
CA ASP A 198 -12.89 -36.05 22.09
C ASP A 198 -11.46 -35.45 22.08
N SER A 199 -10.67 -35.69 21.04
CA SER A 199 -9.31 -35.16 20.88
C SER A 199 -9.27 -34.14 19.75
N TYR A 200 -9.43 -32.87 20.11
CA TYR A 200 -9.17 -31.74 19.23
C TYR A 200 -7.73 -31.29 19.37
N ASP A 201 -7.12 -30.83 18.27
CA ASP A 201 -5.75 -30.30 18.31
C ASP A 201 -5.67 -28.98 19.10
N ILE A 202 -6.77 -28.23 19.12
CA ILE A 202 -6.95 -27.03 19.94
C ILE A 202 -8.38 -26.97 20.51
N PRO A 203 -8.57 -26.40 21.71
CA PRO A 203 -9.89 -26.09 22.24
C PRO A 203 -10.70 -25.16 21.33
N LEU A 204 -12.02 -25.36 21.29
CA LEU A 204 -12.95 -24.52 20.54
C LEU A 204 -12.90 -23.05 20.98
N GLU A 205 -12.75 -22.82 22.28
CA GLU A 205 -12.61 -21.48 22.88
C GLU A 205 -11.41 -20.73 22.31
N ASP A 206 -10.30 -21.43 22.04
CA ASP A 206 -9.09 -20.83 21.48
C ASP A 206 -9.28 -20.44 20.01
N VAL A 207 -10.09 -21.19 19.24
CA VAL A 207 -10.45 -20.82 17.86
C VAL A 207 -11.26 -19.53 17.82
N PHE A 208 -12.27 -19.40 18.70
CA PHE A 208 -13.06 -18.17 18.80
C PHE A 208 -12.22 -16.98 19.29
N ALA A 209 -11.30 -17.20 20.22
CA ALA A 209 -10.39 -16.15 20.66
C ALA A 209 -9.49 -15.65 19.52
N LEU A 210 -8.99 -16.56 18.67
CA LEU A 210 -8.22 -16.19 17.47
C LEU A 210 -9.06 -15.40 16.46
N GLU A 211 -10.31 -15.80 16.23
CA GLU A 211 -11.26 -15.07 15.38
C GLU A 211 -11.47 -13.64 15.89
N GLU A 212 -11.74 -13.49 17.19
CA GLU A 212 -12.00 -12.18 17.80
C GLU A 212 -10.77 -11.26 17.72
N ILE A 213 -9.58 -11.80 18.00
CA ILE A 213 -8.31 -11.05 17.87
C ILE A 213 -8.14 -10.56 16.43
N GLU A 214 -8.39 -11.42 15.44
CA GLU A 214 -8.21 -11.05 14.04
C GLU A 214 -9.25 -10.02 13.60
N LEU A 215 -10.52 -10.19 13.95
CA LEU A 215 -11.58 -9.23 13.72
C LEU A 215 -11.26 -7.85 14.31
N ASN A 216 -10.72 -7.80 15.52
CA ASN A 216 -10.35 -6.54 16.17
C ASN A 216 -9.23 -5.82 15.42
N LYS A 217 -8.18 -6.54 14.99
CA LYS A 217 -7.13 -5.95 14.14
C LYS A 217 -7.70 -5.40 12.83
N MET A 218 -8.57 -6.16 12.16
CA MET A 218 -9.21 -5.71 10.93
C MET A 218 -10.02 -4.42 11.14
N ARG A 219 -10.78 -4.32 12.24
CA ARG A 219 -11.57 -3.13 12.58
C ARG A 219 -10.70 -1.90 12.83
N GLU A 220 -9.60 -2.05 13.56
CA GLU A 220 -8.65 -0.96 13.80
C GLU A 220 -8.05 -0.45 12.49
N SER A 221 -7.59 -1.36 11.63
CA SER A 221 -7.06 -0.99 10.31
C SER A 221 -8.12 -0.35 9.41
N LEU A 222 -9.35 -0.87 9.37
CA LEU A 222 -10.44 -0.29 8.59
C LEU A 222 -10.76 1.14 9.03
N ALA A 223 -10.84 1.39 10.34
CA ALA A 223 -11.14 2.72 10.86
C ALA A 223 -10.06 3.75 10.46
N GLU A 224 -8.78 3.36 10.55
CA GLU A 224 -7.66 4.20 10.09
C GLU A 224 -7.76 4.48 8.59
N MET A 225 -7.96 3.45 7.76
CA MET A 225 -7.99 3.62 6.31
C MET A 225 -9.22 4.39 5.80
N VAL A 226 -10.34 4.35 6.53
CA VAL A 226 -11.47 5.26 6.29
C VAL A 226 -11.06 6.70 6.58
N GLY A 227 -10.37 6.95 7.69
CA GLY A 227 -9.84 8.27 8.04
C GLY A 227 -8.86 8.83 6.99
N LEU A 228 -8.10 7.95 6.33
CA LEU A 228 -7.17 8.29 5.24
C LEU A 228 -7.83 8.38 3.86
N GLY A 229 -9.14 8.13 3.75
CA GLY A 229 -9.87 8.16 2.48
C GLY A 229 -9.51 7.03 1.50
N ILE A 230 -8.87 5.97 1.99
CA ILE A 230 -8.59 4.73 1.22
C ILE A 230 -9.88 3.90 1.10
N PHE A 231 -10.67 3.88 2.17
CA PHE A 231 -11.99 3.26 2.20
C PHE A 231 -13.10 4.31 2.31
N ARG A 232 -14.24 4.00 1.71
CA ARG A 232 -15.51 4.67 1.97
C ARG A 232 -16.44 3.73 2.71
N VAL A 233 -17.25 4.32 3.59
CA VAL A 233 -18.32 3.61 4.29
C VAL A 233 -19.62 3.81 3.51
N THR A 234 -20.24 2.71 3.10
CA THR A 234 -21.61 2.70 2.57
C THR A 234 -22.54 2.18 3.66
N VAL A 235 -23.61 2.92 3.91
CA VAL A 235 -24.69 2.47 4.80
C VAL A 235 -25.83 2.06 3.89
N GLU A 236 -26.11 0.77 3.81
CA GLU A 236 -27.31 0.32 3.11
C GLU A 236 -28.55 0.73 3.93
N GLY A 237 -29.16 1.83 3.48
CA GLY A 237 -30.41 2.37 4.02
C GLY A 237 -31.63 1.58 3.53
N GLY A 238 -31.75 0.34 3.98
CA GLY A 238 -32.94 -0.48 3.78
C GLY A 238 -34.05 -0.16 4.79
N GLY A 239 -34.75 0.96 4.58
CA GLY A 239 -36.10 1.17 5.09
C GLY A 239 -36.27 2.22 6.18
N GLY A 240 -37.18 3.16 5.94
CA GLY A 240 -38.06 3.80 6.93
C GLY A 240 -37.44 4.50 8.14
N PHE A 241 -37.93 5.72 8.42
CA PHE A 241 -37.81 6.36 9.73
C PHE A 241 -38.19 5.34 10.83
N GLY A 242 -37.20 4.82 11.58
CA GLY A 242 -37.41 3.88 12.68
C GLY A 242 -36.73 2.49 12.59
N SER A 243 -36.09 2.13 11.47
CA SER A 243 -35.31 0.88 11.38
C SER A 243 -33.85 1.13 11.81
N GLY A 244 -33.57 0.86 13.08
CA GLY A 244 -32.22 0.93 13.65
C GLY A 244 -31.42 -0.33 13.36
N GLY A 245 -30.86 -0.43 12.16
CA GLY A 245 -30.04 -1.57 11.77
C GLY A 245 -29.48 -1.44 10.35
N GLY A 246 -28.80 -0.33 10.04
CA GLY A 246 -28.08 -0.23 8.78
C GLY A 246 -26.84 -1.12 8.82
N HIS A 247 -26.68 -2.01 7.84
CA HIS A 247 -25.42 -2.72 7.63
C HIS A 247 -24.38 -1.70 7.16
N VAL A 248 -23.25 -1.64 7.88
CA VAL A 248 -22.11 -0.79 7.53
C VAL A 248 -21.19 -1.59 6.63
N GLU A 249 -21.03 -1.13 5.41
CA GLU A 249 -20.22 -1.74 4.39
C GLU A 249 -19.02 -0.86 4.05
N HIS A 250 -17.91 -1.49 3.69
CA HIS A 250 -16.66 -0.82 3.37
C HIS A 250 -16.26 -1.17 1.95
N ALA A 251 -16.00 -0.16 1.12
CA ALA A 251 -15.51 -0.32 -0.24
C ALA A 251 -14.25 0.54 -0.44
N LEU A 252 -13.34 0.08 -1.29
CA LEU A 252 -12.18 0.88 -1.70
C LEU A 252 -12.65 2.11 -2.49
N THR A 253 -11.97 3.23 -2.29
CA THR A 253 -12.12 4.42 -3.15
C THR A 253 -11.22 4.29 -4.39
N ASP A 254 -11.43 5.14 -5.41
CA ASP A 254 -10.51 5.22 -6.56
C ASP A 254 -9.06 5.46 -6.11
N PHE A 255 -8.89 6.35 -5.12
CA PHE A 255 -7.60 6.59 -4.49
C PHE A 255 -7.08 5.34 -3.79
N GLY A 256 -7.92 4.60 -3.06
CA GLY A 256 -7.55 3.35 -2.39
C GLY A 256 -7.04 2.30 -3.38
N TRP A 257 -7.76 2.08 -4.48
CA TRP A 257 -7.33 1.20 -5.57
C TRP A 257 -6.00 1.62 -6.18
N SER A 258 -5.86 2.92 -6.45
CA SER A 258 -4.61 3.45 -7.01
C SER A 258 -3.45 3.33 -6.02
N PHE A 259 -3.67 3.60 -4.73
CA PHE A 259 -2.67 3.50 -3.68
C PHE A 259 -2.15 2.07 -3.52
N MET A 260 -3.04 1.07 -3.56
CA MET A 260 -2.68 -0.34 -3.45
C MET A 260 -1.68 -0.80 -4.53
N LYS A 261 -1.69 -0.19 -5.72
CA LYS A 261 -0.71 -0.49 -6.78
C LYS A 261 0.73 -0.27 -6.32
N TYR A 262 0.97 0.73 -5.45
CA TYR A 262 2.29 1.04 -4.93
C TYR A 262 2.71 0.16 -3.75
N LEU A 263 1.79 -0.62 -3.18
CA LEU A 263 2.07 -1.58 -2.13
C LEU A 263 2.57 -2.92 -2.69
N LYS A 264 2.26 -3.26 -3.95
CA LYS A 264 2.65 -4.54 -4.57
C LYS A 264 4.18 -4.68 -4.65
N GLY A 265 4.71 -5.85 -4.27
CA GLY A 265 6.15 -6.15 -4.31
C GLY A 265 7.00 -5.35 -3.32
N SER A 266 6.46 -4.98 -2.16
CA SER A 266 7.21 -4.33 -1.06
C SER A 266 7.46 -5.25 0.13
N THR A 267 7.27 -6.57 -0.05
CA THR A 267 7.68 -7.58 0.92
C THR A 267 9.20 -7.59 1.03
N LEU A 268 9.70 -7.23 2.22
CA LEU A 268 11.08 -7.48 2.60
C LEU A 268 11.27 -9.00 2.65
N THR A 269 11.88 -9.59 1.63
CA THR A 269 12.77 -10.72 1.88
C THR A 269 14.04 -10.11 2.47
N GLU A 270 14.25 -10.33 3.77
CA GLU A 270 15.52 -10.09 4.45
C GLU A 270 16.68 -10.85 3.78
#